data_AF-A0A8T8HZ75-F1
#
_entry.id   AF-A0A8T8HZ75-F1
#
_cell.length_a   1.000
_cell.length_b   1.000
_cell.length_c   1.000
_cell.angle_alpha   90.00
_cell.angle_beta   90.00
_cell.angle_gamma   90.00
#
_symmetry.space_group_name_H-M   'P 1'
#
loop_
_entity.id
_entity.type
_entity.pdbx_description
1 polymer ?
#
loop_
_entity_poly.entity_id
_entity_poly.type
_entity_poly.pdbx_seq_one_letter_code
_entity_poly.pdbx_strand_id
1 'polypeptide(L)'
;VTVDVTDESSVVGMIDAAVGEFGELHVLCNHVGGTNPRKDLDLLRMDMAEFDRAVALNVRSTLLGTRHALPHLIRAGGGSVINTASVAALVGDVLQTSYGAVKAAVVSITKSIAVQYGPQRVRCNAIAPGAVMTPALEDNLPDDVIEALKGGNALPYLGSPEDIGHAMVFLASDESRYLTGQLLVIDGGMTMQSSAAPGRRAMLPG
;
A
#
# COMPACT_ATOMS: atom_id res chain seq x y z
N VAL A 1 5.51 -21.00 -3.96
CA VAL A 1 5.88 -21.00 -2.52
C VAL A 1 4.73 -20.39 -1.74
N THR A 2 4.34 -20.97 -0.61
CA THR A 2 3.37 -20.36 0.32
C THR A 2 4.14 -19.54 1.36
N VAL A 3 3.69 -18.32 1.66
CA VAL A 3 4.38 -17.43 2.59
C VAL A 3 3.41 -16.89 3.65
N ASP A 4 3.83 -16.92 4.90
CA ASP A 4 3.25 -16.11 5.98
C ASP A 4 4.20 -14.95 6.26
N VAL A 5 3.79 -13.74 5.91
CA VAL A 5 4.64 -12.54 6.05
C VAL A 5 4.86 -12.10 7.51
N THR A 6 4.14 -12.71 8.46
CA THR A 6 4.32 -12.47 9.90
C THR A 6 5.35 -13.40 10.53
N ASP A 7 5.71 -14.49 9.84
CA ASP A 7 6.81 -15.39 10.21
C ASP A 7 8.08 -15.04 9.41
N GLU A 8 9.12 -14.67 10.13
CA GLU A 8 10.41 -14.30 9.54
C GLU A 8 11.05 -15.45 8.77
N SER A 9 10.91 -16.69 9.25
CA SER A 9 11.50 -17.85 8.57
C SER A 9 10.81 -18.13 7.22
N SER A 10 9.48 -17.94 7.17
CA SER A 10 8.70 -18.03 5.94
C SER A 10 9.07 -16.95 4.93
N VAL A 11 9.29 -15.71 5.37
CA VAL A 11 9.75 -14.60 4.52
C VAL A 11 11.13 -14.89 3.92
N VAL A 12 12.07 -15.37 4.74
CA VAL A 12 13.41 -15.77 4.26
C VAL A 12 13.30 -16.88 3.21
N GLY A 13 12.49 -17.92 3.48
CA GLY A 13 12.27 -19.02 2.54
C GLY A 13 11.68 -18.57 1.20
N MET A 14 10.79 -17.57 1.19
CA MET A 14 10.27 -16.98 -0.05
C MET A 14 11.37 -16.28 -0.87
N ILE A 15 12.22 -15.50 -0.21
CA ILE A 15 13.33 -14.77 -0.86
C ILE A 15 14.38 -15.74 -1.39
N ASP A 16 14.78 -16.72 -0.58
CA ASP A 16 15.73 -17.76 -0.97
C ASP A 16 15.23 -18.58 -2.15
N ALA A 17 13.94 -18.93 -2.18
CA ALA A 17 13.35 -19.63 -3.31
C ALA A 17 13.37 -18.79 -4.59
N ALA A 18 13.05 -17.49 -4.52
CA ALA A 18 13.10 -16.61 -5.68
C ALA A 18 14.55 -16.45 -6.20
N VAL A 19 15.51 -16.26 -5.31
CA VAL A 19 16.93 -16.12 -5.67
C VAL A 19 17.51 -17.43 -6.19
N GLY A 20 17.12 -18.57 -5.61
CA GLY A 20 17.55 -19.89 -6.08
C GLY A 20 17.04 -20.22 -7.47
N GLU A 21 15.79 -19.84 -7.78
CA GLU A 21 15.18 -20.09 -9.10
C GLU A 21 15.70 -19.11 -10.17
N PHE A 22 15.76 -17.81 -9.86
CA PHE A 22 16.01 -16.76 -10.85
C PHE A 22 17.44 -16.19 -10.82
N GLY A 23 18.27 -16.60 -9.85
CA GLY A 23 19.65 -16.16 -9.67
C GLY A 23 19.80 -14.80 -8.97
N GLU A 24 18.91 -13.85 -9.22
CA GLU A 24 18.98 -12.48 -8.71
C GLU A 24 17.61 -11.93 -8.29
N LEU A 25 17.63 -10.96 -7.38
CA LEU A 25 16.44 -10.24 -6.93
C LEU A 25 16.59 -8.75 -7.26
N HIS A 26 15.69 -8.24 -8.10
CA HIS A 26 15.70 -6.86 -8.56
C HIS A 26 14.53 -6.03 -7.99
N VAL A 27 13.42 -6.69 -7.65
CA VAL A 27 12.18 -6.04 -7.23
C VAL A 27 11.60 -6.78 -6.03
N LEU A 28 11.23 -6.03 -4.99
CA LEU A 28 10.45 -6.51 -3.85
C LEU A 28 9.14 -5.72 -3.77
N CYS A 29 8.00 -6.41 -3.78
CA CYS A 29 6.71 -5.81 -3.50
C CYS A 29 6.18 -6.25 -2.13
N ASN A 30 6.25 -5.36 -1.13
CA ASN A 30 5.57 -5.56 0.15
C ASN A 30 4.08 -5.18 -0.02
N HIS A 31 3.29 -6.11 -0.54
CA HIS A 31 1.89 -5.86 -0.92
C HIS A 31 0.84 -6.29 0.11
N VAL A 32 1.19 -7.21 1.01
CA VAL A 32 0.25 -7.66 2.06
C VAL A 32 -0.07 -6.53 3.04
N GLY A 33 -1.32 -6.46 3.48
CA GLY A 33 -1.74 -5.56 4.54
C GLY A 33 -3.24 -5.57 4.81
N GLY A 34 -3.69 -4.79 5.78
CA GLY A 34 -5.08 -4.72 6.20
C GLY A 34 -5.26 -4.77 7.71
N THR A 35 -6.50 -4.61 8.14
CA THR A 35 -6.98 -4.87 9.51
C THR A 35 -8.28 -5.66 9.43
N ASN A 36 -8.79 -6.11 10.58
CA ASN A 36 -10.13 -6.66 10.67
C ASN A 36 -11.13 -5.51 10.91
N PRO A 37 -11.94 -5.12 9.90
CA PRO A 37 -12.82 -3.96 10.01
C PRO A 37 -13.91 -4.11 11.07
N ARG A 38 -14.18 -5.33 11.55
CA ARG A 38 -15.14 -5.57 12.65
C ARG A 38 -14.53 -5.34 14.04
N LYS A 39 -13.21 -5.20 14.12
CA LYS A 39 -12.44 -5.03 15.36
C LYS A 39 -11.67 -3.71 15.41
N ASP A 40 -11.30 -3.20 14.24
CA ASP A 40 -10.63 -1.92 14.07
C ASP A 40 -11.66 -0.81 13.85
N LEU A 41 -12.22 -0.34 14.97
CA LEU A 41 -13.30 0.66 14.99
C LEU A 41 -12.73 2.05 15.35
N ASP A 42 -13.51 2.85 16.08
CA ASP A 42 -13.02 4.08 16.70
C ASP A 42 -12.12 3.81 17.93
N LEU A 43 -11.44 4.86 18.42
CA LEU A 43 -10.51 4.77 19.55
C LEU A 43 -11.11 4.22 20.86
N LEU A 44 -12.40 4.39 21.12
CA LEU A 44 -13.03 3.89 22.34
C LEU A 44 -13.36 2.40 22.26
N ARG A 45 -13.46 1.86 21.04
CA ARG A 45 -13.99 0.52 20.77
C ARG A 45 -13.00 -0.41 20.07
N MET A 46 -11.86 0.09 19.61
CA MET A 46 -10.86 -0.72 18.92
C MET A 46 -10.27 -1.81 19.83
N ASP A 47 -10.07 -3.00 19.26
CA ASP A 47 -9.41 -4.13 19.93
C ASP A 47 -7.88 -3.94 19.89
N MET A 48 -7.23 -3.80 21.03
CA MET A 48 -5.78 -3.63 21.09
C MET A 48 -5.00 -4.88 20.61
N ALA A 49 -5.56 -6.08 20.75
CA ALA A 49 -4.93 -7.27 20.18
C ALA A 49 -5.02 -7.27 18.65
N GLU A 50 -6.08 -6.68 18.09
CA GLU A 50 -6.17 -6.43 16.66
C GLU A 50 -5.15 -5.37 16.21
N PHE A 51 -4.90 -4.33 16.99
CA PHE A 51 -3.84 -3.37 16.70
C PHE A 51 -2.46 -4.03 16.65
N ASP A 52 -2.12 -4.88 17.63
CA ASP A 52 -0.84 -5.61 17.64
C ASP A 52 -0.71 -6.53 16.41
N ARG A 53 -1.79 -7.23 16.04
CA ARG A 53 -1.84 -8.04 14.81
C ARG A 53 -1.65 -7.17 13.57
N ALA A 54 -2.28 -6.00 13.50
CA ALA A 54 -2.15 -5.05 12.39
C ALA A 54 -0.71 -4.54 12.26
N VAL A 55 -0.05 -4.23 13.38
CA VAL A 55 1.36 -3.85 13.41
C VAL A 55 2.24 -4.97 12.87
N ALA A 56 2.02 -6.22 13.31
CA ALA A 56 2.75 -7.38 12.81
C ALA A 56 2.56 -7.57 11.30
N LEU A 57 1.32 -7.51 10.82
CA LEU A 57 0.94 -7.77 9.43
C LEU A 57 1.38 -6.68 8.45
N ASN A 58 1.37 -5.40 8.84
CA ASN A 58 1.63 -4.28 7.94
C ASN A 58 3.03 -3.69 8.13
N VAL A 59 3.44 -3.47 9.39
CA VAL A 59 4.68 -2.74 9.73
C VAL A 59 5.84 -3.71 9.82
N ARG A 60 5.73 -4.74 10.67
CA ARG A 60 6.82 -5.71 10.89
C ARG A 60 7.12 -6.51 9.63
N SER A 61 6.10 -7.00 8.93
CA SER A 61 6.26 -7.72 7.66
C SER A 61 7.01 -6.89 6.60
N THR A 62 6.69 -5.61 6.43
CA THR A 62 7.37 -4.69 5.48
C THR A 62 8.86 -4.55 5.83
N LEU A 63 9.17 -4.43 7.13
CA LEU A 63 10.55 -4.38 7.62
C LEU A 63 11.27 -5.71 7.37
N LEU A 64 10.65 -6.85 7.67
CA LEU A 64 11.24 -8.18 7.47
C LEU A 64 11.52 -8.45 5.99
N GLY A 65 10.53 -8.24 5.12
CA GLY A 65 10.67 -8.44 3.68
C GLY A 65 11.82 -7.61 3.13
N THR A 66 11.86 -6.32 3.48
CA THR A 66 12.94 -5.43 3.01
C THR A 66 14.29 -5.80 3.60
N ARG A 67 14.36 -6.08 4.90
CA ARG A 67 15.61 -6.44 5.60
C ARG A 67 16.30 -7.62 4.93
N HIS A 68 15.55 -8.64 4.57
CA HIS A 68 16.09 -9.87 3.99
C HIS A 68 16.30 -9.76 2.47
N ALA A 69 15.53 -8.93 1.76
CA ALA A 69 15.74 -8.68 0.33
C ALA A 69 16.95 -7.77 0.05
N LEU A 70 17.24 -6.81 0.95
CA LEU A 70 18.26 -5.78 0.75
C LEU A 70 19.63 -6.30 0.32
N PRO A 71 20.22 -7.32 0.98
CA PRO A 71 21.50 -7.88 0.54
C PRO A 71 21.48 -8.39 -0.91
N HIS A 72 20.35 -8.92 -1.37
CA HIS A 72 20.20 -9.45 -2.72
C HIS A 72 20.02 -8.31 -3.74
N LEU A 73 19.20 -7.31 -3.42
CA LEU A 73 19.04 -6.10 -4.24
C LEU A 73 20.38 -5.36 -4.41
N ILE A 74 21.16 -5.21 -3.34
CA ILE A 74 22.48 -4.56 -3.40
C ILE A 74 23.45 -5.38 -4.25
N ARG A 75 23.48 -6.71 -4.11
CA ARG A 75 24.34 -7.58 -4.93
C ARG A 75 23.97 -7.56 -6.42
N ALA A 76 22.69 -7.41 -6.75
CA ALA A 76 22.22 -7.23 -8.11
C ALA A 76 22.60 -5.86 -8.71
N GLY A 77 23.27 -4.98 -7.96
CA GLY A 77 23.70 -3.66 -8.41
C GLY A 77 22.66 -2.55 -8.22
N GLY A 78 21.59 -2.85 -7.47
CA GLY A 78 20.47 -1.96 -7.21
C GLY A 78 19.13 -2.68 -7.35
N GLY A 79 18.04 -1.97 -7.09
CA GLY A 79 16.70 -2.54 -7.25
C GLY A 79 15.59 -1.61 -6.81
N SER A 80 14.36 -2.12 -6.82
CA SER A 80 13.16 -1.37 -6.44
C SER A 80 12.37 -2.08 -5.35
N VAL A 81 12.13 -1.39 -4.24
CA VAL A 81 11.23 -1.81 -3.17
C VAL A 81 9.93 -1.01 -3.28
N ILE A 82 8.81 -1.71 -3.39
CA ILE A 82 7.48 -1.12 -3.51
C ILE A 82 6.65 -1.55 -2.30
N ASN A 83 6.29 -0.58 -1.47
CA ASN A 83 5.46 -0.81 -0.30
C ASN A 83 4.00 -0.44 -0.58
N THR A 84 3.05 -1.20 -0.04
CA THR A 84 1.63 -0.87 -0.15
C THR A 84 1.14 -0.17 1.11
N ALA A 85 0.98 1.15 1.00
CA ALA A 85 0.33 1.99 1.98
C ALA A 85 -1.20 2.00 1.75
N SER A 86 -1.86 3.14 1.98
CA SER A 86 -3.26 3.41 1.66
C SER A 86 -3.52 4.91 1.77
N VAL A 87 -4.56 5.42 1.11
CA VAL A 87 -5.08 6.77 1.40
C VAL A 87 -5.48 6.96 2.86
N ALA A 88 -5.78 5.90 3.61
CA ALA A 88 -6.01 5.94 5.06
C ALA A 88 -4.80 6.45 5.86
N ALA A 89 -3.60 6.50 5.27
CA ALA A 89 -2.44 7.16 5.86
C ALA A 89 -2.47 8.69 5.75
N LEU A 90 -3.36 9.24 4.92
CA LEU A 90 -3.45 10.65 4.55
C LEU A 90 -4.72 11.33 5.07
N VAL A 91 -5.83 10.59 5.08
CA VAL A 91 -7.13 11.08 5.52
C VAL A 91 -7.60 10.28 6.73
N GLY A 92 -8.28 10.96 7.66
CA GLY A 92 -8.95 10.30 8.78
C GLY A 92 -10.30 9.73 8.38
N ASP A 93 -10.72 8.69 9.09
CA ASP A 93 -12.03 8.06 8.95
C ASP A 93 -12.66 7.90 10.36
N VAL A 94 -13.96 7.61 10.41
CA VAL A 94 -14.70 7.34 11.64
C VAL A 94 -14.38 5.96 12.23
N LEU A 95 -13.84 5.05 11.41
CA LEU A 95 -13.42 3.70 11.80
C LEU A 95 -11.97 3.45 11.37
N GLN A 96 -11.43 2.27 11.70
CA GLN A 96 -10.13 1.79 11.23
C GLN A 96 -8.94 2.64 11.66
N THR A 97 -8.93 3.06 12.93
CA THR A 97 -7.82 3.85 13.50
C THR A 97 -6.48 3.12 13.38
N SER A 98 -6.47 1.80 13.59
CA SER A 98 -5.25 0.98 13.47
C SER A 98 -4.75 0.96 12.04
N TYR A 99 -5.63 0.78 11.07
CA TYR A 99 -5.28 0.71 9.65
C TYR A 99 -4.58 1.99 9.18
N GLY A 100 -5.16 3.16 9.47
CA GLY A 100 -4.54 4.44 9.12
C GLY A 100 -3.15 4.60 9.76
N ALA A 101 -3.03 4.27 11.05
CA ALA A 101 -1.76 4.36 11.77
C ALA A 101 -0.67 3.45 11.19
N VAL A 102 -0.97 2.17 10.93
CA VAL A 102 0.03 1.24 10.39
C VAL A 102 0.40 1.57 8.94
N LYS A 103 -0.54 2.07 8.13
CA LYS A 103 -0.23 2.51 6.76
C LYS A 103 0.59 3.81 6.74
N ALA A 104 0.39 4.72 7.69
CA ALA A 104 1.27 5.87 7.89
C ALA A 104 2.69 5.47 8.32
N ALA A 105 2.82 4.44 9.16
CA ALA A 105 4.12 3.87 9.51
C ALA A 105 4.85 3.31 8.27
N VAL A 106 4.15 2.62 7.38
CA VAL A 106 4.71 2.15 6.10
C VAL A 106 5.23 3.30 5.24
N VAL A 107 4.51 4.43 5.16
CA VAL A 107 4.99 5.64 4.45
C VAL A 107 6.30 6.16 5.04
N SER A 108 6.42 6.14 6.38
CA SER A 108 7.66 6.54 7.06
C SER A 108 8.82 5.58 6.74
N ILE A 109 8.56 4.26 6.84
CA ILE A 109 9.53 3.21 6.54
C ILE A 109 10.07 3.33 5.10
N THR A 110 9.20 3.60 4.13
CA THR A 110 9.58 3.83 2.73
C THR A 110 10.65 4.93 2.59
N LYS A 111 10.43 6.08 3.26
CA LYS A 111 11.38 7.20 3.23
C LYS A 111 12.72 6.81 3.85
N SER A 112 12.69 6.09 4.97
CA SER A 112 13.91 5.62 5.63
C SER A 112 14.72 4.69 4.72
N ILE A 113 14.09 3.68 4.10
CA ILE A 113 14.77 2.75 3.20
C ILE A 113 15.38 3.50 2.01
N ALA A 114 14.61 4.41 1.39
CA ALA A 114 15.07 5.19 0.25
C ALA A 114 16.33 6.01 0.55
N VAL A 115 16.38 6.66 1.72
CA VAL A 115 17.53 7.47 2.14
C VAL A 115 18.72 6.59 2.55
N GLN A 116 18.46 5.50 3.27
CA GLN A 116 19.52 4.62 3.79
C GLN A 116 20.23 3.84 2.69
N TYR A 117 19.50 3.37 1.67
CA TYR A 117 20.02 2.45 0.66
C TYR A 117 20.10 3.03 -0.77
N GLY A 118 19.77 4.32 -0.93
CA GLY A 118 19.93 5.05 -2.18
C GLY A 118 21.36 5.03 -2.76
N PRO A 119 22.45 5.18 -1.97
CA PRO A 119 23.82 5.06 -2.47
C PRO A 119 24.15 3.71 -3.11
N GLN A 120 23.46 2.64 -2.69
CA GLN A 120 23.55 1.29 -3.27
C GLN A 120 22.56 1.08 -4.43
N ARG A 121 21.97 2.17 -4.95
CA ARG A 121 21.00 2.16 -6.06
C ARG A 121 19.73 1.36 -5.76
N VAL A 122 19.37 1.24 -4.48
CA VAL A 122 18.07 0.70 -4.07
C VAL A 122 17.09 1.86 -3.94
N ARG A 123 16.05 1.83 -4.77
CA ARG A 123 14.92 2.75 -4.67
C ARG A 123 13.86 2.15 -3.76
N CYS A 124 13.16 2.99 -3.01
CA CYS A 124 12.00 2.55 -2.25
C CYS A 124 10.87 3.55 -2.37
N ASN A 125 9.70 3.12 -2.84
CA ASN A 125 8.51 3.94 -2.96
C ASN A 125 7.31 3.22 -2.36
N ALA A 126 6.28 3.98 -2.01
CA ALA A 126 5.00 3.44 -1.59
C ALA A 126 3.91 3.83 -2.58
N ILE A 127 2.94 2.96 -2.75
CA ILE A 127 1.65 3.31 -3.36
C ILE A 127 0.59 3.48 -2.26
N ALA A 128 -0.35 4.40 -2.46
CA ALA A 128 -1.52 4.61 -1.62
C ALA A 128 -2.79 4.47 -2.46
N PRO A 129 -3.33 3.24 -2.56
CA PRO A 129 -4.62 3.01 -3.20
C PRO A 129 -5.75 3.72 -2.46
N GLY A 130 -6.70 4.26 -3.22
CA GLY A 130 -8.05 4.59 -2.77
C GLY A 130 -8.96 3.36 -2.79
N ALA A 131 -10.26 3.58 -2.99
CA ALA A 131 -11.21 2.48 -3.20
C ALA A 131 -10.95 1.78 -4.54
N VAL A 132 -10.73 0.46 -4.48
CA VAL A 132 -10.43 -0.40 -5.63
C VAL A 132 -11.47 -1.53 -5.68
N MET A 133 -12.11 -1.71 -6.84
CA MET A 133 -13.01 -2.82 -7.10
C MET A 133 -12.23 -4.13 -7.04
N THR A 134 -12.42 -4.86 -5.95
CA THR A 134 -11.90 -6.20 -5.76
C THR A 134 -13.08 -7.12 -5.45
N PRO A 135 -12.98 -8.44 -5.66
CA PRO A 135 -14.03 -9.36 -5.25
C PRO A 135 -14.41 -9.18 -3.77
N ALA A 136 -13.41 -8.90 -2.91
CA ALA A 136 -13.66 -8.60 -1.50
C ALA A 136 -14.47 -7.32 -1.27
N LEU A 137 -14.31 -6.28 -2.08
CA LEU A 137 -15.12 -5.07 -1.97
C LEU A 137 -16.54 -5.31 -2.49
N GLU A 138 -16.66 -5.96 -3.65
CA GLU A 138 -17.95 -6.30 -4.27
C GLU A 138 -18.82 -7.20 -3.39
N ASP A 139 -18.21 -8.19 -2.73
CA ASP A 139 -18.95 -9.15 -1.88
C ASP A 139 -19.37 -8.56 -0.52
N ASN A 140 -18.76 -7.45 -0.07
CA ASN A 140 -18.95 -6.92 1.29
C ASN A 140 -19.63 -5.54 1.36
N LEU A 141 -19.73 -4.80 0.25
CA LEU A 141 -20.36 -3.47 0.24
C LEU A 141 -21.68 -3.46 -0.56
N PRO A 142 -22.76 -2.91 0.01
CA PRO A 142 -23.98 -2.61 -0.73
C PRO A 142 -23.74 -1.64 -1.90
N ASP A 143 -24.56 -1.75 -2.95
CA ASP A 143 -24.47 -0.91 -4.16
C ASP A 143 -24.53 0.60 -3.85
N ASP A 144 -25.35 1.03 -2.88
CA ASP A 144 -25.47 2.43 -2.49
C ASP A 144 -24.19 2.98 -1.85
N VAL A 145 -23.46 2.14 -1.10
CA VAL A 145 -22.13 2.48 -0.56
C VAL A 145 -21.12 2.60 -1.70
N ILE A 146 -21.14 1.70 -2.68
CA ILE A 146 -20.27 1.75 -3.85
C ILE A 146 -20.53 3.02 -4.67
N GLU A 147 -21.79 3.38 -4.92
CA GLU A 147 -22.14 4.63 -5.61
C GLU A 147 -21.74 5.87 -4.81
N ALA A 148 -21.85 5.84 -3.48
CA ALA A 148 -21.37 6.93 -2.64
C ALA A 148 -19.83 7.11 -2.74
N LEU A 149 -19.08 6.01 -2.75
CA LEU A 149 -17.62 6.03 -2.95
C LEU A 149 -17.27 6.60 -4.34
N LYS A 150 -17.98 6.19 -5.40
CA LYS A 150 -17.80 6.76 -6.75
C LYS A 150 -18.08 8.26 -6.77
N GLY A 151 -19.14 8.71 -6.08
CA GLY A 151 -19.48 10.12 -5.95
C GLY A 151 -18.41 10.94 -5.21
N GLY A 152 -17.64 10.29 -4.33
CA GLY A 152 -16.50 10.86 -3.63
C GLY A 152 -15.26 11.08 -4.50
N ASN A 153 -15.13 10.34 -5.62
CA ASN A 153 -14.00 10.46 -6.54
C ASN A 153 -14.13 11.68 -7.47
N ALA A 154 -12.99 12.15 -7.97
CA ALA A 154 -12.94 13.12 -9.05
C ALA A 154 -13.23 12.44 -10.42
N LEU A 155 -12.77 11.19 -10.58
CA LEU A 155 -13.11 10.31 -11.70
C LEU A 155 -14.46 9.61 -11.46
N PRO A 156 -15.21 9.25 -12.51
CA PRO A 156 -16.55 8.67 -12.37
C PRO A 156 -16.55 7.17 -12.03
N TYR A 157 -15.41 6.62 -11.62
CA TYR A 157 -15.23 5.19 -11.33
C TYR A 157 -14.31 4.97 -10.13
N LEU A 158 -14.43 3.79 -9.52
CA LEU A 158 -13.45 3.27 -8.58
C LEU A 158 -12.30 2.61 -9.36
N GLY A 159 -11.12 2.53 -8.76
CA GLY A 159 -9.97 1.90 -9.42
C GLY A 159 -10.17 0.39 -9.58
N SER A 160 -9.39 -0.24 -10.45
CA SER A 160 -9.30 -1.69 -10.57
C SER A 160 -7.95 -2.22 -10.06
N PRO A 161 -7.80 -3.54 -9.86
CA PRO A 161 -6.51 -4.12 -9.51
C PRO A 161 -5.42 -3.81 -10.55
N GLU A 162 -5.79 -3.69 -11.82
CA GLU A 162 -4.89 -3.33 -12.91
C GLU A 162 -4.35 -1.91 -12.76
N ASP A 163 -5.15 -0.93 -12.29
CA ASP A 163 -4.67 0.43 -12.03
C ASP A 163 -3.53 0.45 -11.00
N ILE A 164 -3.67 -0.38 -9.97
CA ILE A 164 -2.64 -0.55 -8.93
C ILE A 164 -1.43 -1.30 -9.49
N GLY A 165 -1.67 -2.37 -10.25
CA GLY A 165 -0.64 -3.17 -10.89
C GLY A 165 0.23 -2.35 -11.85
N HIS A 166 -0.36 -1.51 -12.70
CA HIS A 166 0.38 -0.65 -13.62
C HIS A 166 1.30 0.32 -12.89
N ALA A 167 0.84 0.92 -11.78
CA ALA A 167 1.69 1.79 -10.98
C ALA A 167 2.84 1.04 -10.32
N MET A 168 2.60 -0.19 -9.83
CA MET A 168 3.68 -1.04 -9.31
C MET A 168 4.70 -1.40 -10.39
N VAL A 169 4.25 -1.75 -11.60
CA VAL A 169 5.15 -2.04 -12.73
C VAL A 169 6.00 -0.83 -13.07
N PHE A 170 5.42 0.38 -13.14
CA PHE A 170 6.17 1.62 -13.35
C PHE A 170 7.21 1.86 -12.24
N LEU A 171 6.86 1.64 -10.98
CA LEU A 171 7.79 1.79 -9.87
C LEU A 171 8.88 0.71 -9.87
N ALA A 172 8.61 -0.47 -10.41
CA ALA A 172 9.57 -1.55 -10.55
C ALA A 172 10.58 -1.29 -11.67
N SER A 173 10.20 -0.53 -12.70
CA SER A 173 10.97 -0.35 -13.92
C SER A 173 11.96 0.83 -13.89
N ASP A 174 12.79 0.93 -14.93
CA ASP A 174 13.80 1.99 -15.09
C ASP A 174 13.19 3.36 -15.44
N GLU A 175 11.95 3.40 -15.90
CA GLU A 175 11.19 4.62 -16.13
C GLU A 175 11.01 5.44 -14.84
N SER A 176 11.09 4.79 -13.66
CA SER A 176 11.07 5.45 -12.36
C SER A 176 12.46 5.56 -11.70
N ARG A 177 13.56 5.44 -12.46
CA ARG A 177 14.95 5.46 -11.93
C ARG A 177 15.34 6.69 -11.09
N TYR A 178 14.64 7.81 -11.25
CA TYR A 178 14.87 9.04 -10.48
C TYR A 178 13.79 9.30 -9.40
N LEU A 179 12.93 8.31 -9.14
CA LEU A 179 11.82 8.40 -8.20
C LEU A 179 12.10 7.43 -7.02
N THR A 180 12.35 8.00 -5.84
CA THR A 180 12.59 7.26 -4.59
C THR A 180 12.08 8.06 -3.38
N GLY A 181 11.67 7.37 -2.32
CA GLY A 181 11.12 7.94 -1.09
C GLY A 181 9.71 8.52 -1.22
N GLN A 182 9.03 8.28 -2.35
CA GLN A 182 7.75 8.91 -2.66
C GLN A 182 6.56 8.05 -2.21
N LEU A 183 5.45 8.74 -1.95
CA LEU A 183 4.12 8.14 -1.81
C LEU A 183 3.31 8.49 -3.06
N LEU A 184 3.02 7.50 -3.90
CA LEU A 184 2.19 7.66 -5.08
C LEU A 184 0.74 7.35 -4.73
N VAL A 185 -0.12 8.37 -4.72
CA VAL A 185 -1.55 8.22 -4.45
C VAL A 185 -2.28 7.81 -5.73
N ILE A 186 -3.06 6.72 -5.65
CA ILE A 186 -3.78 6.13 -6.79
C ILE A 186 -5.23 5.90 -6.33
N ASP A 187 -6.03 6.96 -6.34
CA ASP A 187 -7.32 6.99 -5.63
C ASP A 187 -8.47 7.61 -6.43
N GLY A 188 -8.30 7.82 -7.74
CA GLY A 188 -9.29 8.50 -8.57
C GLY A 188 -9.58 9.95 -8.15
N GLY A 189 -8.69 10.57 -7.38
CA GLY A 189 -8.82 11.92 -6.85
C GLY A 189 -9.64 12.04 -5.56
N MET A 190 -9.95 10.92 -4.90
CA MET A 190 -10.71 10.88 -3.64
C MET A 190 -10.16 11.85 -2.59
N THR A 191 -8.86 11.83 -2.34
CA THR A 191 -8.18 12.67 -1.32
C THR A 191 -7.98 14.12 -1.75
N MET A 192 -8.20 14.43 -3.04
CA MET A 192 -8.02 15.77 -3.61
C MET A 192 -9.35 16.54 -3.73
N GLN A 193 -10.48 15.82 -3.70
CA GLN A 193 -11.79 16.42 -3.93
C GLN A 193 -12.31 17.11 -2.66
N SER A 194 -12.74 18.36 -2.80
CA SER A 194 -13.50 19.04 -1.73
C SER A 194 -14.82 18.31 -1.49
N SER A 195 -15.23 18.14 -0.23
CA SER A 195 -16.53 17.57 0.13
C SER A 195 -17.73 18.31 -0.48
N ALA A 196 -17.56 19.59 -0.86
CA ALA A 196 -18.59 20.37 -1.53
C ALA A 196 -18.63 20.18 -3.06
N ALA A 197 -17.63 19.53 -3.65
CA ALA A 197 -17.49 19.46 -5.11
C ALA A 197 -18.66 18.75 -5.82
N PRO A 198 -19.19 17.61 -5.34
CA PRO A 198 -20.35 16.98 -5.97
C PRO A 198 -21.57 17.92 -6.03
N GLY A 199 -21.86 18.61 -4.92
CA GLY A 199 -22.97 19.57 -4.85
C GLY A 199 -22.74 20.80 -5.75
N ARG A 200 -21.52 21.35 -5.77
CA ARG A 200 -21.18 22.48 -6.64
C ARG A 200 -21.21 22.13 -8.13
N ARG A 201 -20.89 20.89 -8.50
CA ARG A 201 -20.96 20.43 -9.90
C ARG A 201 -22.40 20.49 -10.44
N ALA A 202 -23.39 20.19 -9.61
CA ALA A 202 -24.81 20.32 -9.96
C ALA A 202 -25.28 21.78 -10.14
N MET A 203 -24.49 22.76 -9.66
CA MET A 203 -24.77 24.19 -9.85
C MET A 203 -24.16 24.77 -11.13
N LEU A 204 -23.30 24.01 -11.83
CA LEU A 204 -22.71 24.47 -13.08
C LEU A 204 -23.79 24.56 -14.16
N PRO A 205 -23.74 25.58 -15.03
CA PRO A 205 -24.60 25.60 -16.20
C PRO A 205 -24.27 24.40 -17.12
N GLY A 206 -25.33 23.83 -17.71
CA GLY A 206 -25.21 22.75 -18.69
C GLY A 206 -24.71 23.21 -20.05
#